data_AF-A0A6A2FPE7-F1
#
_entry.id   AF-A0A6A2FPE7-F1
#
_cell.length_a   1.000
_cell.length_b   1.000
_cell.length_c   1.000
_cell.angle_alpha   90.00
_cell.angle_beta   90.00
_cell.angle_gamma   90.00
#
_symmetry.space_group_name_H-M   'P 1'
#
loop_
_entity.id
_entity.type
_entity.pdbx_description
1 polymer ?
#
loop_
_entity_poly.entity_id
_entity_poly.type
_entity_poly.pdbx_seq_one_letter_code
_entity_poly.pdbx_strand_id
1 'polypeptide(L)'
;MTEYIFYFLSFLALMSAVMVVASKNPVHSVLYLIITFFAIAGHYVLLNAQFLAAVHVIVYAGAIMVLFLYVIMLLNLNKDAEPHKSNLIKFAAVVSGGIMLTVLVAALKGVDSQMAITGSERNIGLVKNLGNILFTEYLFPFEVSSVLFLAAMVGAVMLGKNEPKQ
;
A
#
# COMPACT_ATOMS: atom_id res chain seq x y z
N MET A 1 20.90 13.97 9.41
CA MET A 1 21.15 12.57 8.92
C MET A 1 19.84 11.90 8.50
N THR A 2 18.79 11.99 9.32
CA THR A 2 17.43 11.50 9.00
C THR A 2 16.85 12.08 7.71
N GLU A 3 17.09 13.36 7.41
CA GLU A 3 16.63 14.00 6.17
C GLU A 3 17.22 13.35 4.91
N TYR A 4 18.51 13.04 4.90
CA TYR A 4 19.14 12.34 3.78
C TYR A 4 18.54 10.95 3.55
N ILE A 5 18.26 10.22 4.64
CA ILE A 5 17.61 8.91 4.60
C ILE A 5 16.17 9.07 4.07
N PHE A 6 15.45 10.10 4.50
CA PHE A 6 14.10 10.42 4.02
C PHE A 6 14.10 10.67 2.51
N TYR A 7 14.97 11.56 2.01
CA TYR A 7 15.06 11.85 0.58
C TYR A 7 15.48 10.64 -0.24
N PHE A 8 16.42 9.83 0.26
CA PHE A 8 16.84 8.60 -0.40
C PHE A 8 15.69 7.60 -0.50
N LEU A 9 14.97 7.35 0.61
CA LEU A 9 13.83 6.42 0.62
C LEU A 9 12.68 6.95 -0.24
N SER A 10 12.41 8.25 -0.22
CA SER A 10 11.39 8.90 -1.07
C SER A 10 11.73 8.74 -2.54
N PHE A 11 12.98 8.98 -2.93
CA PHE A 11 13.45 8.78 -4.29
C PHE A 11 13.31 7.31 -4.72
N LEU A 12 13.73 6.37 -3.87
CA LEU A 12 13.60 4.94 -4.12
C LEU A 12 12.13 4.51 -4.29
N ALA A 13 11.24 5.02 -3.44
CA ALA A 13 9.81 4.72 -3.49
C ALA A 13 9.17 5.23 -4.80
N LEU A 14 9.49 6.47 -5.21
CA LEU A 14 8.98 7.06 -6.44
C LEU A 14 9.51 6.34 -7.68
N MET A 15 10.83 6.07 -7.73
CA MET A 15 11.44 5.35 -8.84
C MET A 15 10.81 3.95 -8.99
N SER A 16 10.66 3.23 -7.87
CA SER A 16 10.08 1.91 -7.87
C SER A 16 8.60 1.94 -8.27
N ALA A 17 7.81 2.90 -7.78
CA ALA A 17 6.42 3.08 -8.17
C ALA A 17 6.24 3.35 -9.68
N VAL A 18 7.11 4.16 -10.29
CA VAL A 18 7.12 4.36 -11.74
C VAL A 18 7.44 3.05 -12.46
N MET A 19 8.41 2.29 -11.95
CA MET A 19 8.82 1.00 -12.52
C MET A 19 7.70 -0.06 -12.45
N VAL A 20 6.87 -0.05 -11.40
CA VAL A 20 5.69 -0.93 -11.26
C VAL A 20 4.73 -0.75 -12.44
N VAL A 21 4.44 0.51 -12.79
CA VAL A 21 3.48 0.86 -13.86
C VAL A 21 4.11 0.71 -15.25
N ALA A 22 5.41 0.97 -15.38
CA ALA A 22 6.13 0.86 -16.65
C ALA A 22 6.47 -0.58 -17.04
N SER A 23 6.53 -1.50 -16.07
CA SER A 23 6.87 -2.90 -16.30
C SER A 23 5.74 -3.64 -17.04
N LYS A 24 6.10 -4.30 -18.15
CA LYS A 24 5.17 -5.09 -18.97
C LYS A 24 4.86 -6.47 -18.40
N ASN A 25 5.72 -6.98 -17.52
CA ASN A 25 5.57 -8.31 -16.91
C ASN A 25 4.94 -8.13 -15.53
N PRO A 26 3.77 -8.73 -15.26
CA PRO A 26 3.10 -8.62 -13.96
C PRO A 26 3.98 -9.04 -12.79
N VAL A 27 4.80 -10.08 -12.96
CA VAL A 27 5.73 -10.57 -11.93
C VAL A 27 6.77 -9.50 -11.57
N HIS A 28 7.38 -8.85 -12.57
CA HIS A 28 8.33 -7.77 -12.31
C HIS A 28 7.65 -6.56 -11.69
N SER A 29 6.43 -6.22 -12.12
CA SER A 29 5.65 -5.13 -11.52
C SER A 29 5.41 -5.36 -10.04
N VAL A 30 5.06 -6.58 -9.62
CA VAL A 30 4.88 -6.89 -8.19
C VAL A 30 6.20 -6.87 -7.42
N LEU A 31 7.32 -7.32 -8.01
CA LEU A 31 8.64 -7.20 -7.36
C LEU A 31 9.03 -5.74 -7.10
N TYR A 32 8.80 -4.83 -8.05
CA TYR A 32 9.00 -3.39 -7.81
C TYR A 32 8.03 -2.85 -6.75
N LEU A 33 6.80 -3.37 -6.68
CA LEU A 33 5.84 -2.95 -5.66
C LEU A 33 6.29 -3.35 -4.25
N ILE A 34 6.89 -4.53 -4.10
CA ILE A 34 7.49 -4.97 -2.83
C ILE A 34 8.60 -4.00 -2.39
N ILE A 35 9.47 -3.58 -3.32
CA ILE A 35 10.53 -2.58 -3.02
C ILE A 35 9.89 -1.26 -2.54
N THR A 36 8.80 -0.81 -3.18
CA THR A 36 8.07 0.39 -2.77
C THR A 36 7.51 0.24 -1.35
N PHE A 37 6.92 -0.91 -1.00
CA PHE A 37 6.43 -1.18 0.36
C PHE A 37 7.54 -1.20 1.41
N PHE A 38 8.73 -1.73 1.08
CA PHE A 38 9.89 -1.61 1.97
C PHE A 38 10.35 -0.17 2.15
N ALA A 39 10.36 0.63 1.09
CA ALA A 39 10.70 2.05 1.19
C ALA A 39 9.67 2.81 2.05
N ILE A 40 8.37 2.51 1.93
CA ILE A 40 7.31 3.08 2.78
C ILE A 40 7.46 2.62 4.24
N ALA A 41 7.76 1.34 4.49
CA ALA A 41 8.03 0.84 5.84
C ALA A 41 9.20 1.60 6.50
N GLY A 42 10.24 1.92 5.73
CA GLY A 42 11.33 2.76 6.21
C GLY A 42 10.90 4.19 6.57
N HIS A 43 9.95 4.79 5.83
CA HIS A 43 9.36 6.08 6.21
C HIS A 43 8.58 5.98 7.53
N TYR A 44 7.84 4.89 7.76
CA TYR A 44 7.16 4.69 9.04
C TYR A 44 8.14 4.60 10.21
N VAL A 45 9.30 3.96 10.03
CA VAL A 45 10.36 3.95 11.05
C VAL A 45 10.90 5.35 11.31
N LEU A 46 11.13 6.16 10.26
CA LEU A 46 11.59 7.55 10.42
C LEU A 46 10.56 8.43 11.16
N LEU A 47 9.28 8.15 10.99
CA LEU A 47 8.17 8.84 11.67
C LEU A 47 7.87 8.28 13.08
N ASN A 48 8.73 7.42 13.64
CA ASN A 48 8.55 6.73 14.92
C ASN A 48 7.34 5.77 14.98
N ALA A 49 6.74 5.41 13.85
CA ALA A 49 5.59 4.51 13.77
C ALA A 49 6.01 3.03 13.66
N GLN A 50 6.68 2.51 14.70
CA GLN A 50 7.30 1.17 14.69
C GLN A 50 6.31 0.02 14.49
N PHE A 51 5.17 0.02 15.21
CA PHE A 51 4.15 -1.01 15.04
C PHE A 51 3.60 -1.03 13.60
N LEU A 52 3.29 0.16 13.07
CA LEU A 52 2.73 0.28 11.72
C LEU A 52 3.73 -0.19 10.66
N ALA A 53 5.02 0.12 10.83
CA ALA A 53 6.08 -0.40 9.97
C ALA A 53 6.13 -1.93 9.97
N ALA A 54 6.08 -2.55 11.14
CA ALA A 54 6.12 -4.01 11.26
C ALA A 54 4.90 -4.68 10.60
N VAL A 55 3.69 -4.18 10.88
CA VAL A 55 2.46 -4.69 10.25
C VAL A 55 2.48 -4.46 8.73
N HIS A 56 3.02 -3.34 8.27
CA HIS A 56 3.13 -3.06 6.83
C HIS A 56 3.99 -4.12 6.13
N VAL A 57 5.13 -4.48 6.71
CA VAL A 57 6.00 -5.52 6.16
C VAL A 57 5.33 -6.90 6.23
N ILE A 58 4.76 -7.28 7.38
CA ILE A 58 4.20 -8.63 7.57
C ILE A 58 2.96 -8.85 6.69
N VAL A 59 2.02 -7.90 6.70
CA VAL A 59 0.71 -8.06 6.04
C VAL A 59 0.78 -7.67 4.57
N TYR A 60 1.29 -6.48 4.25
CA TYR A 60 1.28 -5.99 2.86
C TYR A 60 2.39 -6.64 2.04
N ALA A 61 3.65 -6.47 2.43
CA ALA A 61 4.78 -7.02 1.67
C ALA A 61 4.90 -8.56 1.81
N GLY A 62 4.53 -9.10 2.97
CA GLY A 62 4.56 -10.54 3.24
C GLY A 62 3.33 -11.26 2.67
N ALA A 63 2.20 -11.21 3.39
CA ALA A 63 1.05 -12.04 3.05
C ALA A 63 0.36 -11.66 1.72
N ILE A 64 -0.01 -10.39 1.56
CA ILE A 64 -0.82 -9.95 0.41
C ILE A 64 0.00 -10.03 -0.88
N MET A 65 1.22 -9.48 -0.92
CA MET A 65 2.02 -9.50 -2.15
C MET A 65 2.45 -10.92 -2.55
N VAL A 66 2.75 -11.82 -1.61
CA VAL A 66 3.06 -13.22 -1.94
C VAL A 66 1.83 -13.94 -2.49
N LEU A 67 0.64 -13.72 -1.93
CA LEU A 67 -0.61 -14.25 -2.48
C LEU A 67 -0.85 -13.74 -3.90
N PHE A 68 -0.64 -12.44 -4.15
CA PHE A 68 -0.73 -11.86 -5.48
C PHE A 68 0.27 -12.49 -6.45
N LEU A 69 1.55 -12.64 -6.05
CA LEU A 69 2.57 -13.32 -6.86
C LEU A 69 2.16 -14.75 -7.21
N TYR A 70 1.60 -15.49 -6.27
CA TYR A 70 1.12 -16.84 -6.50
C TYR A 70 -0.02 -16.85 -7.53
N VAL A 71 -1.01 -15.96 -7.37
CA VAL A 71 -2.17 -15.87 -8.26
C VAL A 71 -1.76 -15.46 -9.68
N ILE A 72 -0.91 -14.44 -9.86
CA ILE A 72 -0.48 -14.02 -11.20
C ILE A 72 0.34 -15.10 -11.91
N MET A 73 1.09 -15.90 -11.15
CA MET A 73 1.89 -16.99 -11.69
C MET A 73 1.01 -18.16 -12.11
N LEU A 74 0.00 -18.52 -11.30
CA LEU A 74 -1.00 -19.53 -11.66
C LEU A 74 -1.82 -19.14 -12.89
N LEU A 75 -2.23 -17.87 -12.98
CA LEU A 75 -3.01 -17.36 -14.10
C LEU A 75 -2.18 -17.16 -15.37
N ASN A 76 -0.86 -17.40 -15.31
CA ASN A 76 0.12 -17.22 -16.38
C ASN A 76 -0.25 -16.06 -17.32
N LEU A 77 -0.35 -14.86 -16.75
CA LEU A 77 -0.72 -13.64 -17.46
C LEU A 77 0.30 -13.36 -18.56
N ASN A 78 0.04 -13.87 -19.76
CA ASN A 78 0.92 -13.76 -20.90
C ASN A 78 0.79 -12.40 -21.58
N LYS A 79 1.89 -11.93 -22.16
CA LYS A 79 2.08 -10.58 -22.74
C LYS A 79 1.13 -10.22 -23.90
N ASP A 80 0.36 -11.18 -24.42
CA ASP A 80 -0.37 -11.05 -25.68
C ASP A 80 -1.75 -10.37 -25.52
N ALA A 81 -2.16 -10.05 -24.29
CA ALA A 81 -3.49 -9.51 -23.98
C ALA A 81 -3.55 -7.98 -23.79
N GLU A 82 -2.56 -7.21 -24.25
CA GLU A 82 -2.67 -5.74 -24.26
C GLU A 82 -3.19 -5.23 -25.61
N PRO A 83 -4.48 -4.83 -25.72
CA PRO A 83 -4.92 -4.06 -26.87
C PRO A 83 -4.10 -2.77 -26.93
N HIS A 84 -3.59 -2.45 -28.12
CA HIS A 84 -2.75 -1.29 -28.37
C HIS A 84 -3.50 -0.01 -27.92
N LYS A 85 -3.25 0.46 -26.69
CA LYS A 85 -3.90 1.68 -26.19
C LYS A 85 -3.45 2.85 -27.05
N SER A 86 -4.42 3.47 -27.73
CA SER A 86 -4.20 4.65 -28.58
C SER A 86 -3.42 5.72 -27.82
N ASN A 87 -2.54 6.43 -28.53
CA ASN A 87 -1.73 7.52 -27.99
C ASN A 87 -2.59 8.61 -27.33
N LEU A 88 -3.86 8.76 -27.76
CA LEU A 88 -4.83 9.65 -27.12
C LEU A 88 -5.16 9.25 -25.67
N ILE A 89 -5.28 7.95 -25.38
CA ILE A 89 -5.58 7.47 -24.02
C ILE A 89 -4.37 7.69 -23.11
N LYS A 90 -3.16 7.48 -23.63
CA LYS A 90 -1.92 7.76 -22.89
C LYS A 90 -1.78 9.24 -22.58
N PHE A 91 -2.08 10.11 -23.55
CA PHE A 91 -2.06 11.55 -23.35
C PHE A 91 -3.12 11.99 -22.33
N ALA A 92 -4.35 11.49 -22.45
CA ALA A 92 -5.42 11.77 -21.49
C ALA A 92 -5.07 11.32 -20.06
N ALA A 93 -4.41 10.16 -19.90
CA ALA A 93 -3.95 9.67 -18.60
C ALA A 93 -2.84 10.54 -18.00
N VAL A 94 -1.92 11.06 -18.82
CA VAL A 94 -0.86 11.97 -18.35
C VAL A 94 -1.46 13.32 -17.96
N VAL A 95 -2.39 13.85 -18.75
CA VAL A 95 -3.07 15.12 -18.45
C VAL A 95 -3.91 15.00 -17.18
N SER A 96 -4.70 13.93 -17.03
CA SER A 96 -5.50 13.72 -15.81
C SER A 96 -4.64 13.52 -14.58
N GLY A 97 -3.55 12.74 -14.67
CA GLY A 97 -2.57 12.58 -13.60
C GLY A 97 -1.88 13.89 -13.23
N GLY A 98 -1.51 14.69 -14.22
CA GLY A 98 -0.92 16.02 -14.01
C GLY A 98 -1.88 16.99 -13.32
N ILE A 99 -3.14 17.06 -13.76
CA ILE A 99 -4.16 17.89 -13.12
C ILE A 99 -4.38 17.45 -11.67
N MET A 100 -4.54 16.15 -11.43
CA MET A 100 -4.68 15.59 -10.07
C MET A 100 -3.50 16.00 -9.18
N LEU A 101 -2.26 15.92 -9.69
CA LEU A 101 -1.07 16.34 -8.96
C LEU A 101 -1.09 17.85 -8.65
N THR A 102 -1.46 18.70 -9.61
CA THR A 102 -1.53 20.15 -9.38
C THR A 102 -2.59 20.53 -8.35
N VAL A 103 -3.75 19.86 -8.37
CA VAL A 103 -4.82 20.05 -7.38
C VAL A 103 -4.33 19.64 -6.00
N LEU A 104 -3.63 18.50 -5.89
CA LEU A 104 -3.06 18.04 -4.62
C LEU A 104 -2.05 19.05 -4.06
N VAL A 105 -1.14 19.56 -4.90
CA VAL A 105 -0.13 20.54 -4.49
C VAL A 105 -0.78 21.87 -4.10
N ALA A 106 -1.81 22.33 -4.84
CA ALA A 106 -2.55 23.53 -4.51
C ALA A 106 -3.29 23.40 -3.17
N ALA A 107 -3.93 22.24 -2.93
CA ALA A 107 -4.58 21.95 -1.66
C ALA A 107 -3.58 21.96 -0.50
N LEU A 108 -2.39 21.37 -0.67
CA LEU A 108 -1.35 21.35 0.37
C LEU A 108 -0.75 22.73 0.65
N LYS A 109 -0.63 23.60 -0.36
CA LYS A 109 -0.15 24.99 -0.18
C LYS A 109 -1.18 25.91 0.47
N GLY A 110 -2.47 25.60 0.32
CA GLY A 110 -3.57 26.34 0.96
C GLY A 110 -3.79 25.97 2.42
N VAL A 111 -3.13 24.91 2.92
CA VAL A 111 -3.09 24.60 4.34
C VAL A 111 -2.03 25.49 4.98
N ASP A 112 -2.47 26.49 5.74
CA ASP A 112 -1.58 27.34 6.54
C ASP A 112 -0.64 26.46 7.38
N SER A 113 0.66 26.66 7.22
CA SER A 113 1.74 25.89 7.87
C SER A 113 1.87 26.16 9.38
N GLN A 114 0.77 26.56 10.03
CA GLN A 114 0.63 26.74 11.47
C GLN A 114 0.26 25.46 12.22
N MET A 115 0.31 24.29 11.57
CA MET A 115 0.55 23.04 12.31
C MET A 115 1.97 23.10 12.89
N ALA A 116 2.11 23.84 13.99
CA ALA A 116 3.19 23.65 14.92
C ALA A 116 3.27 22.14 15.15
N ILE A 117 4.42 21.56 14.83
CA ILE A 117 4.82 20.26 15.34
C ILE A 117 4.92 20.48 16.85
N THR A 118 3.77 20.48 17.53
CA THR A 118 3.71 20.28 18.96
C THR A 118 4.44 18.97 19.15
N GLY A 119 5.52 19.00 19.93
CA GLY A 119 6.32 17.82 20.26
C GLY A 119 5.42 16.82 20.96
N SER A 120 4.65 16.07 20.17
CA SER A 120 3.60 15.20 20.63
C SER A 120 4.28 13.91 21.05
N GLU A 121 4.35 13.71 22.37
CA GLU A 121 4.44 12.43 23.06
C GLU A 121 5.22 11.34 22.31
N ARG A 122 6.45 11.03 22.72
CA ARG A 122 7.30 9.92 22.20
C ARG A 122 6.67 8.50 22.26
N ASN A 123 5.38 8.40 22.55
CA ASN A 123 4.57 7.19 22.63
C ASN A 123 3.75 6.90 21.35
N ILE A 124 3.70 7.81 20.38
CA ILE A 124 3.09 7.55 19.06
C ILE A 124 3.86 6.44 18.35
N GLY A 125 3.22 5.29 18.15
CA GLY A 125 3.80 4.12 17.46
C GLY A 125 4.06 2.90 18.33
N LEU A 126 3.85 2.99 19.66
CA LEU A 126 3.96 1.86 20.58
C LEU A 126 2.75 0.92 20.51
N VAL A 127 3.03 -0.39 20.50
CA VAL A 127 2.00 -1.46 20.51
C VAL A 127 1.03 -1.31 21.68
N LYS A 128 1.55 -0.94 22.85
CA LYS A 128 0.75 -0.75 24.08
C LYS A 128 -0.31 0.34 23.91
N ASN A 129 0.07 1.48 23.33
CA ASN A 129 -0.85 2.60 23.14
C ASN A 129 -1.93 2.24 22.12
N LEU A 130 -1.53 1.60 21.02
CA LEU A 130 -2.48 1.17 19.99
C LEU A 130 -3.48 0.14 20.53
N GLY A 131 -3.01 -0.84 21.32
CA GLY A 131 -3.89 -1.81 21.97
C GLY A 131 -4.91 -1.14 22.88
N ASN A 132 -4.50 -0.15 23.68
CA ASN A 132 -5.42 0.58 24.56
C ASN A 132 -6.54 1.27 23.78
N ILE A 133 -6.19 2.01 22.72
CA ILE A 133 -7.16 2.75 21.91
C ILE A 133 -8.08 1.78 21.15
N LEU A 134 -7.55 0.66 20.63
CA LEU A 134 -8.36 -0.37 19.95
C LEU A 134 -9.43 -1.00 20.84
N PHE A 135 -9.13 -1.23 22.13
CA PHE A 135 -10.06 -1.86 23.06
C PHE A 135 -10.92 -0.89 23.87
N THR A 136 -10.72 0.42 23.72
CA THR A 136 -11.51 1.45 24.43
C THR A 136 -12.36 2.26 23.47
N GLU A 137 -11.72 3.05 22.60
CA GLU A 137 -12.38 3.97 21.68
C GLU A 137 -12.82 3.28 20.39
N TYR A 138 -11.97 2.40 19.83
CA TYR A 138 -12.25 1.69 18.57
C TYR A 138 -12.74 0.24 18.77
N LEU A 139 -13.36 -0.05 19.91
CA LEU A 139 -13.85 -1.40 20.22
C LEU A 139 -14.85 -1.90 19.16
N PHE A 140 -15.77 -1.03 18.72
CA PHE A 140 -16.79 -1.40 17.76
C PHE A 140 -16.21 -1.69 16.35
N PRO A 141 -15.36 -0.83 15.74
CA PRO A 141 -14.66 -1.17 14.50
C PRO A 141 -13.77 -2.42 14.59
N PHE A 142 -13.15 -2.66 15.75
CA PHE A 142 -12.36 -3.87 15.99
C PHE A 142 -13.23 -5.13 15.90
N GLU A 143 -14.40 -5.13 16.54
CA GLU A 143 -15.34 -6.25 16.49
C GLU A 143 -15.90 -6.47 15.07
N VAL A 144 -16.24 -5.39 14.37
CA VAL A 144 -16.68 -5.49 12.96
C VAL A 144 -15.59 -6.08 12.06
N SER A 145 -14.32 -5.74 12.31
CA SER A 145 -13.19 -6.29 11.57
C SER A 145 -13.00 -7.79 11.83
N SER A 146 -13.27 -8.28 13.04
CA SER A 146 -13.18 -9.71 13.37
C SER A 146 -14.22 -10.52 12.59
N VAL A 147 -15.46 -10.03 12.53
CA VAL A 147 -16.55 -10.62 11.74
C VAL A 147 -16.24 -10.55 10.24
N LEU A 148 -15.64 -9.45 9.76
CA LEU A 148 -15.20 -9.31 8.38
C LEU A 148 -14.16 -10.38 8.01
N PHE A 149 -13.16 -10.62 8.87
CA PHE A 149 -12.16 -11.65 8.62
C PHE A 149 -12.74 -13.07 8.65
N LEU A 150 -13.70 -13.33 9.56
CA LEU A 150 -14.43 -14.60 9.58
C LEU A 150 -15.19 -14.81 8.27
N ALA A 151 -15.95 -13.79 7.84
CA ALA A 151 -16.72 -13.85 6.59
C ALA A 151 -15.81 -14.03 5.37
N ALA A 152 -14.69 -13.31 5.30
CA ALA A 152 -13.70 -13.44 4.23
C ALA A 152 -13.10 -14.85 4.17
N MET A 153 -12.78 -15.45 5.32
CA MET A 153 -12.27 -16.81 5.41
C MET A 153 -13.30 -17.85 4.92
N VAL A 154 -14.54 -17.76 5.41
CA VAL A 154 -15.64 -18.65 4.98
C VAL A 154 -15.88 -18.51 3.48
N GLY A 155 -15.92 -17.28 2.97
CA GLY A 155 -16.07 -16.99 1.54
C GLY A 155 -14.95 -17.58 0.69
N ALA A 156 -13.70 -17.41 1.10
CA ALA A 156 -12.54 -17.96 0.39
C ALA A 156 -12.54 -19.50 0.37
N VAL A 157 -12.90 -20.14 1.49
CA VAL A 157 -12.98 -21.61 1.58
C VAL A 157 -14.12 -22.17 0.75
N MET A 158 -15.30 -21.53 0.77
CA MET A 158 -16.44 -21.96 -0.04
C MET A 158 -16.13 -21.86 -1.53
N LEU A 159 -15.47 -20.78 -1.97
CA LEU A 159 -15.09 -20.57 -3.36
C LEU A 159 -13.98 -21.54 -3.82
N GLY A 160 -13.04 -21.86 -2.93
CA GLY A 160 -11.94 -22.80 -3.22
C GLY A 160 -12.34 -24.27 -3.18
N LYS A 161 -13.54 -24.60 -2.68
CA LYS A 161 -14.03 -25.98 -2.58
C LYS A 161 -14.52 -26.44 -3.96
N ASN A 162 -13.75 -27.30 -4.62
CA ASN A 162 -14.17 -27.97 -5.84
C ASN A 162 -15.30 -28.97 -5.55
N GLU A 163 -16.43 -28.86 -6.24
CA GLU A 163 -17.47 -29.87 -6.18
C GLU A 163 -16.96 -31.17 -6.80
N PRO A 164 -17.07 -32.33 -6.13
CA PRO A 164 -16.81 -33.61 -6.77
C PRO A 164 -17.82 -33.75 -7.92
N LYS A 165 -17.31 -33.76 -9.17
CA LYS A 165 -18.10 -34.09 -10.35
C LYS A 165 -18.81 -35.42 -10.09
N GLN A 166 -20.13 -35.37 -9.96
CA GLN A 166 -21.00 -36.53 -10.12
C GLN A 166 -21.02 -36.95 -11.60
#